data_AF-A0A6L6F1E5-F1
#
_entry.id   AF-A0A6L6F1E5-F1
#
_cell.length_a   1.000
_cell.length_b   1.000
_cell.length_c   1.000
_cell.angle_alpha   90.00
_cell.angle_beta   90.00
_cell.angle_gamma   90.00
#
_symmetry.space_group_name_H-M   'P 1'
#
loop_
_entity.id
_entity.type
_entity.pdbx_description
1 polymer ?
#
loop_
_entity_poly.entity_id
_entity_poly.type
_entity_poly.pdbx_seq_one_letter_code
_entity_poly.pdbx_strand_id
1 'polypeptide(L)' 'MTQTVTVPSPAELTNINKLRKLNVIAGFAHLVQFVLILALANDFSVPITAPYMEGPPGQPLADPVTLLDSRIAYGV' A
#
# COMPACT_ATOMS: atom_id res chain seq x y z
N MET A 1 21.73 -26.52 26.29
CA MET A 1 20.35 -25.99 26.32
C MET A 1 19.55 -26.75 25.27
N THR A 2 18.77 -27.75 25.67
CA THR A 2 18.00 -28.59 24.76
C THR A 2 16.62 -27.95 24.59
N GLN A 3 16.31 -27.42 23.40
CA GLN A 3 14.96 -26.91 23.13
C GLN A 3 14.02 -28.10 22.96
N THR A 4 13.03 -28.23 23.85
CA THR A 4 11.93 -29.17 23.71
C THR A 4 11.07 -28.71 22.54
N VAL A 5 11.07 -29.46 21.44
CA VAL A 5 10.17 -29.23 20.31
C VAL A 5 8.76 -29.58 20.77
N THR A 6 7.93 -28.57 21.03
CA THR A 6 6.52 -28.76 21.38
C THR A 6 5.75 -29.11 20.10
N VAL A 7 5.21 -30.32 20.05
CA VAL A 7 4.32 -30.74 18.95
C VAL A 7 2.97 -30.03 19.13
N PRO A 8 2.45 -29.33 18.09
CA PRO A 8 1.19 -28.62 18.20
C PRO A 8 0.02 -29.59 18.44
N SER A 9 -0.87 -29.20 19.34
CA SER A 9 -2.09 -29.94 19.64
C SER A 9 -3.07 -29.94 18.45
N PRO A 10 -4.01 -30.90 18.39
CA PRO A 10 -5.01 -30.96 17.32
C PRO A 10 -5.86 -29.69 17.16
N ALA A 11 -6.11 -28.97 18.26
CA ALA A 11 -6.83 -27.70 18.25
C ALA A 11 -6.02 -26.60 17.55
N GLU A 12 -4.70 -26.52 17.79
CA GLU A 12 -3.81 -25.55 17.15
C GLU A 12 -3.69 -25.81 15.64
N LEU A 13 -3.58 -27.07 15.22
CA LEU A 13 -3.60 -27.46 13.80
C LEU A 13 -4.90 -27.01 13.10
N THR A 14 -6.04 -27.13 13.80
CA THR A 14 -7.34 -26.66 13.29
C THR A 14 -7.37 -25.14 13.13
N ASN A 15 -6.81 -24.40 14.10
CA ASN A 15 -6.73 -22.93 14.05
C ASN A 15 -5.83 -22.45 12.90
N ILE A 16 -4.66 -23.08 12.70
CA ILE A 16 -3.76 -22.78 11.58
C ILE A 16 -4.47 -22.98 10.23
N ASN A 17 -5.24 -24.07 10.08
CA ASN A 17 -6.00 -24.32 8.86
C ASN A 17 -7.11 -23.29 8.62
N LYS A 18 -7.78 -22.80 9.68
CA LYS A 18 -8.75 -21.71 9.58
C LYS A 18 -8.09 -20.41 9.13
N LEU A 19 -6.94 -20.05 9.73
CA LEU A 19 -6.18 -18.86 9.34
C LEU A 19 -5.74 -18.92 7.87
N ARG A 20 -5.28 -20.08 7.38
CA ARG A 20 -4.92 -20.24 5.96
C ARG A 20 -6.10 -19.95 5.04
N LYS A 21 -7.29 -20.48 5.34
CA LYS A 21 -8.50 -20.22 4.57
C LYS A 21 -8.89 -18.73 4.63
N LEU A 22 -8.83 -18.12 5.81
CA LEU A 22 -9.13 -16.70 5.99
C LEU A 22 -8.18 -15.80 5.20
N ASN A 23 -6.88 -16.07 5.20
CA ASN A 23 -5.92 -15.30 4.41
C ASN A 23 -6.18 -15.41 2.90
N VAL A 24 -6.58 -16.58 2.40
CA VAL A 24 -6.96 -16.75 0.99
C VAL A 24 -8.20 -15.93 0.65
N ILE A 25 -9.23 -15.98 1.51
CA ILE A 25 -10.46 -15.20 1.31
C ILE A 25 -10.16 -13.70 1.36
N ALA A 26 -9.39 -13.24 2.35
CA ALA A 26 -9.00 -11.84 2.48
C ALA A 26 -8.18 -11.38 1.28
N GLY A 27 -7.19 -12.17 0.86
CA GLY A 27 -6.39 -11.88 -0.34
C GLY A 27 -7.24 -11.76 -1.59
N PHE A 28 -8.19 -12.68 -1.80
CA PHE A 28 -9.11 -12.61 -2.95
C PHE A 28 -10.06 -11.41 -2.87
N ALA A 29 -10.59 -11.09 -1.68
CA ALA A 29 -11.43 -9.91 -1.48
C ALA A 29 -10.67 -8.61 -1.80
N HIS A 30 -9.40 -8.50 -1.41
CA HIS A 30 -8.55 -7.36 -1.78
C HIS A 30 -8.22 -7.35 -3.28
N LEU A 31 -7.95 -8.49 -3.90
CA LEU A 31 -7.68 -8.56 -5.33
C LEU A 31 -8.88 -8.10 -6.16
N VAL A 32 -10.10 -8.53 -5.79
CA VAL A 32 -11.33 -8.06 -6.44
C VAL A 32 -11.49 -6.55 -6.26
N GLN A 33 -11.27 -6.01 -5.05
CA GLN A 33 -11.32 -4.56 -4.82
C GLN A 33 -10.29 -3.80 -5.67
N PHE A 34 -9.05 -4.28 -5.74
CA PHE A 34 -8.00 -3.70 -6.58
C PHE A 34 -8.41 -3.64 -8.05
N VAL A 35 -8.92 -4.74 -8.60
CA VAL A 35 -9.39 -4.78 -10.00
C VAL A 35 -10.57 -3.82 -10.22
N LEU A 36 -11.51 -3.76 -9.28
CA LEU A 36 -12.65 -2.82 -9.36
C LEU A 36 -12.19 -1.36 -9.33
N ILE A 37 -11.23 -1.00 -8.47
CA ILE A 37 -10.66 0.35 -8.44
C ILE A 37 -10.06 0.69 -9.81
N LEU A 38 -9.23 -0.19 -10.38
CA LEU A 38 -8.63 0.07 -11.69
C LEU A 38 -9.65 0.18 -12.83
N ALA A 39 -10.72 -0.61 -12.79
CA ALA A 39 -11.73 -0.63 -13.85
C ALA A 39 -12.75 0.52 -13.75
N LEU A 40 -13.02 1.04 -12.54
CA LEU A 40 -14.04 2.06 -12.30
C LEU A 40 -13.48 3.45 -11.99
N ALA A 41 -12.18 3.59 -11.72
CA ALA A 41 -11.57 4.88 -11.45
C ALA A 41 -11.60 5.81 -12.67
N ASN A 42 -11.61 7.12 -12.40
CA ASN A 42 -11.42 8.15 -13.40
C ASN A 42 -9.94 8.58 -13.47
N ASP A 43 -9.63 9.54 -14.34
CA ASP A 43 -8.27 10.06 -14.55
C ASP A 43 -7.80 11.06 -13.48
N PHE A 44 -8.34 11.01 -12.26
CA PHE A 44 -7.94 11.93 -11.19
C PHE A 44 -6.45 11.77 -10.81
N SER A 45 -5.72 12.89 -10.84
CA SER A 45 -4.32 12.97 -10.47
C SER A 45 -4.06 14.11 -9.48
N VAL A 46 -3.00 13.93 -8.68
CA VAL A 46 -2.48 14.95 -7.76
C VAL A 46 -1.06 15.32 -8.19
N PRO A 47 -0.75 16.61 -8.43
CA PRO A 47 0.58 17.03 -8.84
C PRO A 47 1.55 16.99 -7.66
N ILE A 48 2.74 16.43 -7.89
CA ILE A 48 3.88 16.56 -6.99
C ILE A 48 4.71 17.74 -7.48
N THR A 49 4.76 18.80 -6.68
CA THR A 49 5.43 20.05 -7.03
C THR A 49 6.67 20.28 -6.18
N ALA A 50 7.68 20.94 -6.75
CA ALA A 50 8.85 21.41 -6.00
C ALA A 50 9.07 22.91 -6.22
N PRO A 51 9.09 23.71 -5.14
CA PRO A 51 9.60 25.07 -5.19
C PRO A 51 11.13 25.05 -5.08
N TYR A 52 11.82 25.68 -6.04
CA TYR A 52 13.28 25.70 -6.08
C TYR A 52 13.86 27.04 -5.61
N MET A 53 15.08 27.00 -5.08
CA MET A 53 15.84 28.21 -4.73
C MET A 53 16.46 28.80 -5.99
N GLU A 54 16.09 30.03 -6.34
CA GLU A 54 16.71 30.77 -7.45
C GLU A 54 17.73 31.83 -6.99
N GLY A 55 17.82 32.06 -5.67
CA GLY A 55 18.69 33.05 -5.06
C GLY A 55 19.37 32.57 -3.77
N PRO A 56 20.04 33.47 -3.05
CA PRO A 56 20.70 33.14 -1.79
C PRO A 56 19.74 32.59 -0.72
N PRO A 57 20.22 31.76 0.22
CA PRO A 57 19.41 31.27 1.34
C PRO A 57 18.73 32.41 2.11
N GLY A 58 17.46 32.21 2.45
CA GLY A 58 16.64 33.20 3.18
C GLY A 58 15.81 34.14 2.29
N GLN A 59 15.96 34.08 0.97
CA GLN A 59 15.04 34.70 0.02
C GLN A 59 13.81 33.79 -0.24
N PRO A 60 12.68 34.35 -0.70
CA PRO A 60 11.51 33.55 -1.12
C PRO A 60 11.90 32.52 -2.19
N LEU A 61 11.24 31.35 -2.13
CA LEU A 61 11.37 30.33 -3.17
C LEU A 61 10.62 30.75 -4.43
N ALA A 62 11.02 30.20 -5.57
CA ALA A 62 10.29 30.35 -6.81
C ALA A 62 8.92 29.66 -6.76
N ASP A 63 8.06 30.00 -7.71
CA ASP A 63 6.77 29.34 -7.88
C ASP A 63 6.98 27.82 -8.06
N PRO A 64 6.17 26.97 -7.37
CA PRO A 64 6.33 25.53 -7.46
C PRO A 64 6.18 25.01 -8.89
N VAL A 65 7.12 24.20 -9.34
CA VAL A 65 7.05 23.51 -10.63
C VAL A 65 6.53 22.09 -10.41
N THR A 66 5.60 21.64 -11.25
CA THR A 66 5.11 20.25 -11.23
C THR A 66 6.19 19.31 -11.78
N LEU A 67 6.57 18.33 -10.97
CA LEU A 67 7.56 17.32 -11.34
C LEU A 67 6.90 16.10 -11.97
N LEU A 68 5.79 15.65 -11.39
CA LEU A 68 5.01 14.52 -11.88
C LEU A 68 3.57 14.60 -11.40
N ASP A 69 2.66 13.93 -12.11
CA ASP A 69 1.28 13.74 -11.71
C ASP A 69 1.06 12.31 -11.19
N SER A 70 0.64 12.20 -9.93
CA SER A 70 0.32 10.91 -9.33
C SER A 70 -1.15 10.57 -9.57
N ARG A 71 -1.41 9.57 -10.41
CA ARG A 71 -2.74 9.00 -10.59
C ARG A 71 -3.14 8.24 -9.34
N ILE A 72 -4.14 8.75 -8.62
CA ILE A 72 -4.50 8.22 -7.31
C ILE A 72 -5.01 6.78 -7.40
N ALA A 73 -5.66 6.41 -8.50
CA ALA A 73 -6.13 5.04 -8.75
C ALA A 73 -5.04 3.97 -8.65
N TYR A 74 -3.77 4.32 -8.87
CA TYR A 74 -2.65 3.37 -8.77
C TYR A 74 -2.04 3.29 -7.37
N GLY A 75 -2.33 4.26 -6.50
CA GLY A 75 -1.76 4.36 -5.16
C GLY A 75 -2.70 3.92 -4.04
N VAL A 76 -3.97 3.63 -4.34
CA VAL A 76 -4.99 3.12 -3.41
C VAL A 76 -4.97 1.60 -3.41
#